data_AF-A0A183TXL6-F1
#
_entry.id   AF-A0A183TXL6-F1
#
_cell.length_a   1.000
_cell.length_b   1.000
_cell.length_c   1.000
_cell.angle_alpha   90.00
_cell.angle_beta   90.00
_cell.angle_gamma   90.00
#
_symmetry.space_group_name_H-M   'P 1'
#
loop_
_entity.id
_entity.type
_entity.pdbx_description
1 polymer ?
#
loop_
_entity_poly.entity_id
_entity_poly.type
_entity_poly.pdbx_seq_one_letter_code
_entity_poly.pdbx_strand_id
1 'polypeptide(L)'
;LHWSNFPREDELQITFKFVFPLECLLNEELEELTKEATAVRQWQYSYEWSHGLLLRHDAVRIGIAQHGDSILEVSGRVDIADVEEDSEDTPMRLVWPYLSIVINVVLKYLNKISITFQVNLFCQTI
;
A
#
# COMPACT_ATOMS: atom_id res chain seq x y z
N LEU A 1 9.88 10.55 8.23
CA LEU A 1 9.37 10.11 6.90
C LEU A 1 8.00 10.75 6.70
N HIS A 2 7.78 11.46 5.59
CA HIS A 2 6.47 12.05 5.28
C HIS A 2 5.80 11.19 4.22
N TRP A 3 5.03 10.19 4.62
CA TRP A 3 4.06 9.55 3.74
C TRP A 3 2.88 10.51 3.58
N SER A 4 2.41 10.73 2.36
CA SER A 4 1.30 11.63 2.05
C SER A 4 0.32 10.89 1.14
N ASN A 5 -0.91 11.37 0.95
CA ASN A 5 -1.86 10.70 0.06
C ASN A 5 -1.50 10.83 -1.43
N PHE A 6 -0.62 11.77 -1.76
CA PHE A 6 -0.18 12.05 -3.11
C PHE A 6 1.31 11.71 -3.29
N PRO A 7 1.70 11.21 -4.48
CA PRO A 7 3.11 11.09 -4.84
C PRO A 7 3.78 12.48 -4.85
N ARG A 8 5.11 12.53 -4.82
CA ARG A 8 5.89 13.74 -5.14
C ARG A 8 6.04 13.89 -6.66
N GLU A 9 6.60 15.02 -7.12
CA GLU A 9 6.80 15.31 -8.56
C GLU A 9 7.54 14.19 -9.29
N ASP A 10 8.56 13.58 -8.66
CA ASP A 10 9.34 12.48 -9.25
C ASP A 10 8.87 11.08 -8.83
N GLU A 11 7.70 10.95 -8.19
CA GLU A 11 7.14 9.67 -7.79
C GLU A 11 5.97 9.25 -8.68
N LEU A 12 5.95 7.97 -9.02
CA LEU A 12 4.78 7.33 -9.61
C LEU A 12 4.05 6.52 -8.54
N GLN A 13 2.72 6.62 -8.51
CA GLN A 13 1.89 5.91 -7.56
C GLN A 13 0.79 5.11 -8.24
N ILE A 14 0.60 3.88 -7.78
CA ILE A 14 -0.62 3.11 -7.96
C ILE A 14 -1.28 2.89 -6.61
N THR A 15 -2.60 3.06 -6.53
CA THR A 15 -3.36 3.01 -5.28
C THR A 15 -4.63 2.19 -5.44
N PHE A 16 -4.86 1.29 -4.50
CA PHE A 16 -6.07 0.51 -4.32
C PHE A 16 -6.78 1.01 -3.07
N LYS A 17 -7.98 1.57 -3.23
CA LYS A 17 -8.83 2.01 -2.12
C LYS A 17 -9.95 1.00 -1.89
N PHE A 18 -9.89 0.32 -0.77
CA PHE A 18 -10.94 -0.54 -0.24
C PHE A 18 -11.90 0.32 0.57
N VAL A 19 -13.12 0.47 0.07
CA VAL A 19 -14.18 1.26 0.70
C VAL A 19 -15.18 0.32 1.34
N PHE A 20 -15.48 0.53 2.62
CA PHE A 20 -16.43 -0.25 3.43
C PHE A 20 -17.75 0.54 3.54
N PRO A 21 -18.77 0.28 2.71
CA PRO A 21 -19.93 1.16 2.61
C PRO A 21 -20.88 1.06 3.81
N LEU A 22 -20.88 -0.08 4.50
CA LEU A 22 -21.82 -0.42 5.57
C LEU A 22 -21.12 -0.90 6.85
N GLU A 23 -19.79 -1.03 6.81
CA GLU A 23 -18.98 -1.64 7.84
C GLU A 23 -17.76 -0.75 8.13
N CYS A 24 -16.97 -1.11 9.13
CA CYS A 24 -15.76 -0.40 9.50
C CYS A 24 -14.62 -1.37 9.72
N LEU A 25 -13.40 -0.94 9.40
CA LEU A 25 -12.18 -1.66 9.79
C LEU A 25 -11.74 -1.14 11.16
N LEU A 26 -11.73 -2.01 12.15
CA LEU A 26 -11.32 -1.66 13.51
C LEU A 26 -9.81 -1.50 13.60
N ASN A 27 -9.35 -0.74 14.60
CA ASN A 27 -7.90 -0.53 14.82
C ASN A 27 -7.16 -1.85 15.09
N GLU A 28 -7.77 -2.77 15.84
CA GLU A 28 -7.20 -4.10 16.11
C GLU A 28 -7.06 -4.93 14.82
N GLU A 29 -8.03 -4.80 13.91
CA GLU A 29 -8.00 -5.47 12.60
C GLU A 29 -6.92 -4.88 11.69
N LEU A 30 -6.75 -3.54 11.73
CA LEU A 30 -5.65 -2.88 11.05
C LEU A 30 -4.29 -3.36 11.60
N GLU A 31 -4.13 -3.44 12.92
CA GLU A 31 -2.88 -3.90 13.56
C GLU A 31 -2.54 -5.35 13.20
N GLU A 32 -3.53 -6.25 13.14
CA GLU A 32 -3.31 -7.61 12.65
C GLU A 32 -2.92 -7.64 11.18
N LEU A 33 -3.61 -6.86 10.35
CA LEU A 33 -3.34 -6.76 8.93
C LEU A 33 -1.93 -6.23 8.63
N THR A 34 -1.48 -5.18 9.33
CA THR A 34 -0.13 -4.61 9.17
C THR A 34 0.96 -5.60 9.60
N LYS A 35 0.72 -6.39 10.65
CA LYS A 35 1.60 -7.50 11.05
C LYS A 35 1.71 -8.57 9.97
N GLU A 36 0.58 -9.01 9.41
CA GLU A 36 0.57 -9.99 8.31
C GLU A 36 1.32 -9.45 7.07
N ALA A 37 1.09 -8.19 6.70
CA ALA A 37 1.77 -7.54 5.57
C ALA A 37 3.28 -7.32 5.79
N THR A 38 3.71 -7.12 7.04
CA THR A 38 5.13 -7.05 7.38
C THR A 38 5.78 -8.43 7.30
N ALA A 39 5.06 -9.51 7.64
CA ALA A 39 5.60 -10.86 7.71
C ALA A 39 5.74 -11.57 6.35
N VAL A 40 5.03 -11.14 5.30
CA VAL A 40 5.04 -11.83 3.99
C VAL A 40 6.37 -11.75 3.23
N ARG A 41 7.28 -10.86 3.65
CA ARG A 41 8.59 -10.72 3.04
C ARG A 41 9.58 -10.12 4.02
N GLN A 42 10.87 -10.37 3.80
CA GLN A 42 11.94 -9.62 4.45
C GLN A 42 12.07 -8.22 3.83
N TRP A 43 11.38 -7.24 4.42
CA TRP A 43 11.49 -5.83 4.05
C TRP A 43 12.82 -5.24 4.55
N GLN A 44 13.41 -4.31 3.79
CA GLN A 44 14.62 -3.61 4.24
C GLN A 44 14.29 -2.60 5.33
N TYR A 45 13.09 -2.04 5.27
CA TYR A 45 12.60 -1.09 6.25
C TYR A 45 11.08 -1.21 6.39
N SER A 46 10.60 -1.10 7.62
CA SER A 46 9.18 -1.06 7.98
C SER A 46 8.96 0.04 9.01
N TYR A 47 7.91 0.82 8.85
CA TYR A 47 7.50 1.86 9.79
C TYR A 47 5.98 1.82 9.97
N GLU A 48 5.55 1.64 11.21
CA GLU A 48 4.14 1.57 11.58
C GLU A 48 3.75 2.80 12.39
N TRP A 49 2.54 3.30 12.17
CA TRP A 49 1.89 4.35 12.95
C TRP A 49 0.44 3.96 13.22
N SER A 50 -0.27 4.78 14.02
CA SER A 50 -1.63 4.47 14.49
C SER A 50 -2.67 4.21 13.39
N HIS A 51 -2.40 4.63 12.15
CA HIS A 51 -3.33 4.51 11.02
C HIS A 51 -2.69 3.87 9.80
N GLY A 52 -1.58 3.14 9.96
CA GLY A 52 -0.96 2.53 8.80
C GLY A 52 0.46 2.03 8.96
N LEU A 53 0.97 1.57 7.83
CA LEU A 53 2.26 0.92 7.67
C LEU A 53 2.91 1.39 6.40
N LEU A 54 4.22 1.58 6.45
CA LEU A 54 5.08 1.83 5.30
C LEU A 54 6.17 0.78 5.26
N LEU A 55 6.28 0.11 4.12
CA LEU A 55 7.26 -0.92 3.81
C LEU A 55 8.15 -0.41 2.68
N ARG A 56 9.45 -0.65 2.77
CA ARG A 56 10.42 -0.25 1.74
C ARG A 56 11.35 -1.37 1.36
N HIS A 57 11.66 -1.43 0.07
CA HIS A 57 12.70 -2.26 -0.51
C HIS A 57 13.28 -1.52 -1.71
N ASP A 58 14.56 -1.14 -1.63
CA ASP A 58 15.26 -0.31 -2.62
C ASP A 58 14.52 1.02 -2.90
N ALA A 59 14.17 1.28 -4.16
CA ALA A 59 13.38 2.43 -4.62
C ALA A 59 11.86 2.25 -4.40
N VAL A 60 11.39 1.03 -4.09
CA VAL A 60 9.96 0.72 -3.97
C VAL A 60 9.47 0.98 -2.55
N ARG A 61 8.32 1.66 -2.46
CA ARG A 61 7.66 2.01 -1.19
C ARG A 61 6.21 1.52 -1.25
N ILE A 62 5.80 0.67 -0.31
CA ILE A 62 4.42 0.17 -0.20
C ILE A 62 3.79 0.73 1.08
N GLY A 63 2.70 1.45 0.94
CA GLY A 63 1.93 1.99 2.06
C GLY A 63 0.61 1.26 2.24
N ILE A 64 0.24 1.03 3.49
CA ILE A 64 -1.12 0.71 3.93
C ILE A 64 -1.55 1.87 4.83
N ALA A 65 -2.66 2.53 4.52
CA ALA A 65 -3.14 3.66 5.30
C ALA A 65 -4.67 3.58 5.47
N GLN A 66 -5.13 3.74 6.70
CA GLN A 66 -6.53 3.86 7.00
C GLN A 66 -6.95 5.34 7.01
N HIS A 67 -8.02 5.67 6.29
CA HIS A 67 -8.60 7.02 6.22
C HIS A 67 -9.97 7.02 6.88
N GLY A 68 -9.99 7.31 8.18
CA GLY A 68 -11.15 7.04 9.02
C GLY A 68 -11.53 5.56 8.99
N ASP A 69 -12.73 5.21 9.44
CA ASP A 69 -13.03 3.79 9.67
C ASP A 69 -13.54 3.07 8.41
N SER A 70 -13.77 3.79 7.32
CA SER A 70 -14.47 3.31 6.12
C SER A 70 -13.59 3.11 4.89
N ILE A 71 -12.31 3.50 4.95
CA ILE A 71 -11.41 3.42 3.80
C ILE A 71 -10.06 2.86 4.24
N LEU A 72 -9.65 1.78 3.60
CA LEU A 72 -8.29 1.26 3.65
C LEU A 72 -7.63 1.49 2.30
N GLU A 73 -6.50 2.19 2.30
CA GLU A 73 -5.70 2.48 1.14
C GLU A 73 -4.46 1.59 1.13
N VAL A 74 -4.19 0.96 -0.01
CA VAL A 74 -2.94 0.22 -0.28
C VAL A 74 -2.30 0.83 -1.51
N SER A 75 -1.10 1.37 -1.35
CA SER A 75 -0.44 2.19 -2.36
C SER A 75 0.98 1.68 -2.60
N GLY A 76 1.38 1.59 -3.86
CA GLY A 76 2.76 1.30 -4.26
C GLY A 76 3.35 2.51 -4.97
N ARG A 77 4.57 2.88 -4.59
CA ARG A 77 5.33 3.98 -5.17
C ARG A 77 6.72 3.57 -5.59
N VAL A 78 7.24 4.28 -6.57
CA VAL A 78 8.66 4.30 -6.91
C VAL A 78 9.09 5.72 -7.20
N ASP A 79 10.31 6.04 -6.79
CA ASP A 79 10.99 7.29 -7.09
C ASP A 79 11.70 7.13 -8.44
N ILE A 80 11.32 7.88 -9.47
CA ILE A 80 11.91 7.73 -10.81
C ILE A 80 13.41 8.05 -10.76
N ALA A 81 13.83 9.00 -9.92
CA ALA A 81 15.23 9.38 -9.77
C ALA A 81 16.11 8.28 -9.14
N ASP A 82 15.51 7.32 -8.41
CA ASP A 82 16.22 6.19 -7.79
C ASP A 82 16.19 4.92 -8.70
N VAL A 83 15.61 4.99 -9.90
CA VAL A 83 15.48 3.85 -10.82
C VAL A 83 16.63 3.84 -11.83
N GLU A 84 17.17 2.65 -12.11
CA GLU A 84 18.22 2.47 -13.13
C GLU A 84 17.69 2.84 -14.54
N GLU A 85 18.54 3.41 -15.39
CA GLU A 85 18.19 3.91 -16.74
C GLU A 85 17.38 2.90 -17.58
N ASP A 86 17.70 1.60 -17.52
CA ASP A 86 16.99 0.54 -18.26
C ASP A 86 15.55 0.27 -17.78
N SER A 87 15.18 0.79 -16.62
CA SER A 87 13.85 0.63 -16.00
C SER A 87 13.01 1.91 -16.01
N GLU A 88 13.55 3.03 -16.51
CA GLU A 88 12.86 4.34 -16.60
C GLU A 88 11.61 4.30 -17.47
N ASP A 89 11.58 3.44 -18.50
CA ASP A 89 10.42 3.31 -19.39
C ASP A 89 9.24 2.56 -18.74
N THR A 90 9.50 1.72 -17.72
CA THR A 90 8.46 0.92 -17.04
C THR A 90 8.63 0.83 -15.51
N PRO A 91 8.77 1.94 -14.80
CA PRO A 91 9.10 1.98 -13.38
C PRO A 91 8.05 1.29 -12.49
N MET A 92 6.77 1.29 -12.88
CA MET A 92 5.72 0.53 -12.17
C MET A 92 5.89 -1.00 -12.21
N ARG A 93 6.69 -1.52 -13.16
CA ARG A 93 7.06 -2.94 -13.19
C ARG A 93 7.87 -3.33 -11.96
N LEU A 94 8.66 -2.41 -11.40
CA LEU A 94 9.44 -2.65 -10.17
C LEU A 94 8.54 -2.72 -8.94
N VAL A 95 7.43 -1.97 -8.92
CA VAL A 95 6.51 -1.91 -7.78
C VAL A 95 5.64 -3.17 -7.69
N TRP A 96 5.16 -3.67 -8.82
CA TRP A 96 4.14 -4.73 -8.86
C TRP A 96 4.46 -6.01 -8.07
N PRO A 97 5.70 -6.56 -8.12
CA PRO A 97 6.05 -7.76 -7.34
C PRO A 97 5.93 -7.56 -5.82
N TYR A 98 6.06 -6.34 -5.32
CA TYR A 98 5.93 -6.02 -3.90
C TYR A 98 4.47 -5.71 -3.54
N LEU A 99 3.83 -4.87 -4.36
CA LEU A 99 2.47 -4.43 -4.13
C LEU A 99 1.45 -5.58 -4.22
N SER A 100 1.58 -6.46 -5.22
CA SER A 100 0.65 -7.58 -5.42
C SER A 100 0.61 -8.56 -4.25
N ILE A 101 1.75 -8.78 -3.58
CA ILE A 101 1.84 -9.61 -2.38
C ILE A 101 1.05 -8.95 -1.23
N VAL A 102 1.25 -7.65 -1.01
CA VAL A 102 0.55 -6.91 0.05
C VAL A 102 -0.95 -6.82 -0.23
N ILE A 103 -1.37 -6.58 -1.47
CA ILE A 103 -2.79 -6.60 -1.86
C ILE A 103 -3.41 -7.97 -1.59
N ASN A 104 -2.69 -9.06 -1.89
CA ASN A 104 -3.19 -10.41 -1.62
C ASN A 104 -3.38 -10.67 -0.12
N VAL A 105 -2.48 -10.15 0.74
CA VAL A 105 -2.67 -10.19 2.20
C VAL A 105 -3.94 -9.46 2.60
N VAL A 106 -4.11 -8.23 2.11
CA VAL A 106 -5.29 -7.40 2.40
C VAL A 106 -6.57 -8.11 1.98
N LEU A 107 -6.64 -8.61 0.74
CA LEU A 107 -7.80 -9.34 0.24
C LEU A 107 -8.11 -10.59 1.08
N LYS A 108 -7.09 -11.38 1.44
CA LYS A 108 -7.27 -12.56 2.29
C LYS A 108 -7.78 -12.20 3.68
N TYR A 109 -7.24 -11.13 4.27
CA TYR A 109 -7.63 -10.67 5.58
C TYR A 109 -9.07 -10.15 5.59
N LEU A 110 -9.42 -9.27 4.65
CA LEU A 110 -10.80 -8.75 4.53
C LEU A 110 -11.81 -9.88 4.28
N ASN A 111 -11.46 -10.88 3.46
CA ASN A 111 -12.29 -12.07 3.27
C ASN A 111 -12.40 -12.93 4.55
N LYS A 112 -11.33 -13.02 5.35
CA LYS A 112 -11.31 -13.77 6.63
C LYS A 112 -12.27 -13.14 7.65
N ILE A 113 -12.28 -11.82 7.75
CA ILE A 113 -13.21 -11.10 8.64
C ILE A 113 -14.61 -10.90 8.03
N SER A 114 -14.82 -11.34 6.78
CA SER A 114 -16.09 -11.28 6.05
C SER A 114 -16.64 -9.86 5.85
N ILE A 115 -15.77 -8.86 5.77
CA ILE A 115 -16.17 -7.48 5.51
C ILE A 115 -16.45 -7.27 4.02
N THR A 116 -17.56 -6.58 3.71
CA THR A 116 -17.94 -6.22 2.35
C THR A 116 -17.24 -4.93 1.94
N PHE A 117 -16.57 -4.94 0.78
CA PHE A 117 -15.83 -3.78 0.29
C PHE A 117 -15.99 -3.57 -1.21
N GLN A 118 -15.75 -2.33 -1.63
CA GLN A 118 -15.55 -1.95 -3.04
C GLN A 118 -14.09 -1.55 -3.24
N VAL A 119 -13.50 -1.91 -4.38
CA VAL A 119 -12.10 -1.56 -4.69
C VAL A 119 -12.07 -0.53 -5.82
N ASN A 120 -11.47 0.62 -5.54
CA ASN A 120 -11.19 1.66 -6.54
C ASN A 120 -9.69 1.71 -6.83
N LEU A 121 -9.33 1.64 -8.11
CA LEU A 121 -7.94 1.69 -8.58
C LEU A 121 -7.61 3.08 -9.15
N PHE A 122 -6.50 3.65 -8.70
CA PHE A 122 -5.99 4.92 -9.18
C PHE A 122 -4.53 4.77 -9.60
N CYS A 123 -4.16 5.36 -10.73
CA CYS A 123 -2.78 5.56 -11.15
C CYS A 123 -2.55 7.07 -11.18
N GLN A 124 -1.52 7.56 -10.48
CA GLN A 124 -1.28 8.98 -10.28
C GLN A 124 0.18 9.33 -10.54
N THR A 125 0.35 10.45 -11.26
CA THR A 125 1.60 11.18 -11.47
C THR A 125 1.26 12.65 -11.17
N ILE A 126 2.19 13.43 -10.62
CA ILE A 126 2.01 14.89 -10.51
C ILE A 126 2.34 15.55 -11.85
#